data_AF-A0A269Y0W0-F1
#
_entry.id   AF-A0A269Y0W0-F1
#
_cell.length_a   1.000
_cell.length_b   1.000
_cell.length_c   1.000
_cell.angle_alpha   90.00
_cell.angle_beta   90.00
_cell.angle_gamma   90.00
#
_symmetry.space_group_name_H-M   'P 1'
#
loop_
_entity.id
_entity.type
_entity.pdbx_description
1 polymer ?
#
loop_
_entity_poly.entity_id
_entity_poly.type
_entity_poly.pdbx_seq_one_letter_code
_entity_poly.pdbx_strand_id
1 'polypeptide(L)'
;MKRTSISDRGLIRLIPATYHKPPTLRGLVDSDAEMDILAQIEGLTSLRQLAEKGKNMNVDKRELAWQRRNNDLKVYGISLINAAFTYTRISGNRFNTSARGAWYCAWDMKTAIEEVAYHKTRELSYVGIYKDKARYVELL
;
A
#
# COMPACT_ATOMS: atom_id res chain seq x y z
N MET A 1 6.01 18.92 24.53
CA MET A 1 5.21 18.70 23.30
C MET A 1 3.90 18.03 23.70
N LYS A 2 2.75 18.70 23.52
CA LYS A 2 1.43 18.15 23.86
C LYS A 2 1.09 17.05 22.85
N ARG A 3 0.84 15.83 23.31
CA ARG A 3 0.40 14.72 22.46
C ARG A 3 -1.13 14.69 22.49
N THR A 4 -1.75 14.73 21.32
CA THR A 4 -3.20 14.53 21.17
C THR A 4 -3.42 13.12 20.69
N SER A 5 -4.22 12.34 21.42
CA SER A 5 -4.66 11.04 20.94
C SER A 5 -5.71 11.25 19.85
N ILE A 6 -5.48 10.67 18.67
CA ILE A 6 -6.46 10.64 17.58
C ILE A 6 -7.01 9.23 17.53
N SER A 7 -8.34 9.10 17.66
CA SER A 7 -9.05 7.82 17.64
C SER A 7 -10.30 7.93 16.77
N ASP A 8 -10.14 8.55 15.60
CA ASP A 8 -11.21 8.75 14.65
C ASP A 8 -11.35 7.51 13.75
N ARG A 9 -12.60 7.08 13.54
CA ARG A 9 -12.93 6.04 12.56
C ARG A 9 -13.28 6.71 11.23
N GLY A 10 -13.05 6.00 10.12
CA GLY A 10 -13.44 6.48 8.79
C GLY A 10 -12.48 7.48 8.15
N LEU A 11 -11.18 7.41 8.48
CA LEU A 11 -10.17 8.14 7.70
C LEU A 11 -10.06 7.55 6.31
N ILE A 12 -10.03 8.43 5.32
CA ILE A 12 -10.16 8.05 3.92
C ILE A 12 -8.78 7.84 3.30
N ARG A 13 -8.55 6.63 2.79
CA ARG A 13 -7.44 6.28 1.91
C ARG A 13 -7.99 5.86 0.55
N LEU A 14 -7.68 6.63 -0.48
CA LEU A 14 -7.95 6.21 -1.84
C LEU A 14 -6.86 5.28 -2.37
N ILE A 15 -7.28 4.18 -2.99
CA ILE A 15 -6.41 3.24 -3.69
C ILE A 15 -6.92 3.05 -5.13
N PRO A 16 -6.01 2.85 -6.12
CA PRO A 16 -6.43 2.47 -7.46
C PRO A 16 -7.19 1.15 -7.40
N ALA A 17 -8.31 1.07 -8.10
CA ALA A 17 -9.20 -0.08 -8.08
C ALA A 17 -8.69 -1.18 -9.02
N THR A 18 -7.56 -1.78 -8.67
CA THR A 18 -6.80 -2.74 -9.50
C THR A 18 -7.34 -4.17 -9.48
N TYR A 19 -8.28 -4.48 -8.59
CA TYR A 19 -8.83 -5.83 -8.40
C TYR A 19 -9.57 -6.42 -9.60
N HIS A 20 -9.84 -5.62 -10.64
CA HIS A 20 -10.45 -6.07 -11.89
C HIS A 20 -9.46 -6.57 -12.94
N LYS A 21 -8.15 -6.49 -12.68
CA LYS A 21 -7.13 -6.98 -13.61
C LYS A 21 -6.65 -8.36 -13.17
N PRO A 22 -6.49 -9.33 -14.10
CA PRO A 22 -5.84 -10.58 -13.77
C PRO A 22 -4.42 -10.27 -13.23
N PRO A 23 -3.85 -11.14 -12.37
CA PRO A 23 -2.47 -10.97 -11.92
C PRO A 23 -1.55 -10.73 -13.12
N THR A 24 -0.72 -9.68 -13.06
CA THR A 24 0.11 -9.24 -14.19
C THR A 24 0.99 -10.37 -14.74
N LEU A 25 1.37 -11.32 -13.88
CA LEU A 25 2.25 -12.44 -14.22
C LEU A 25 1.49 -13.69 -14.69
N ARG A 26 0.15 -13.73 -14.66
CA ARG A 26 -0.62 -14.93 -15.00
C ARG A 26 -0.39 -15.39 -16.45
N GLY A 27 -0.10 -14.46 -17.35
CA GLY A 27 0.20 -14.76 -18.75
C GLY A 27 1.59 -15.36 -19.00
N LEU A 28 2.41 -15.56 -17.96
CA LEU A 28 3.75 -16.13 -18.07
C LEU A 28 3.81 -17.63 -17.70
N VAL A 29 2.68 -18.22 -17.32
CA VAL A 29 2.58 -19.59 -16.80
C VAL A 29 1.36 -20.29 -17.37
N ASP A 30 1.42 -21.61 -17.48
CA ASP A 30 0.33 -22.39 -18.08
C ASP A 30 -0.61 -22.96 -17.00
N SER A 31 -0.10 -23.19 -15.79
CA SER A 31 -0.85 -23.78 -14.68
C SER A 31 -0.85 -22.93 -13.41
N ASP A 32 -1.80 -23.24 -12.52
CA ASP A 32 -1.86 -22.59 -11.20
C ASP A 32 -0.68 -22.99 -10.30
N ALA A 33 -0.16 -24.21 -10.44
CA ALA A 33 1.03 -24.65 -9.72
C ALA A 33 2.28 -23.84 -10.11
N GLU A 34 2.45 -23.55 -11.40
CA GLU A 34 3.51 -22.65 -11.88
C GLU A 34 3.29 -21.21 -11.41
N MET A 35 2.04 -20.75 -11.38
CA MET A 35 1.70 -19.43 -10.83
C MET A 35 2.11 -19.31 -9.37
N ASP A 36 1.90 -20.35 -8.56
CA ASP A 36 2.31 -20.38 -7.16
C ASP A 36 3.83 -20.32 -6.98
N ILE A 37 4.59 -21.01 -7.85
CA ILE A 37 6.06 -20.93 -7.86
C ILE A 37 6.49 -19.50 -8.25
N LEU A 38 5.90 -18.93 -9.28
CA LEU A 38 6.22 -17.58 -9.75
C LEU A 38 5.91 -16.52 -8.68
N ALA A 39 4.79 -16.65 -7.98
CA ALA A 39 4.42 -15.78 -6.86
C ALA A 39 5.41 -15.88 -5.69
N GLN A 40 5.95 -17.08 -5.42
CA GLN A 40 7.00 -17.26 -4.41
C GLN A 40 8.29 -16.54 -4.80
N ILE A 41 8.71 -16.66 -6.07
CA ILE A 41 9.91 -15.99 -6.60
C ILE A 41 9.78 -14.47 -6.51
N GLU A 42 8.66 -13.90 -6.99
CA GLU A 42 8.38 -12.46 -6.86
C GLU A 42 8.40 -12.01 -5.40
N GLY A 43 7.75 -12.80 -4.54
CA GLY A 43 7.66 -12.58 -3.10
C GLY A 43 9.00 -12.50 -2.37
N LEU A 44 10.08 -13.07 -2.93
CA LEU A 44 11.44 -12.99 -2.34
C LEU A 44 11.95 -11.55 -2.26
N THR A 45 11.53 -10.69 -3.19
CA THR A 45 11.93 -9.28 -3.26
C THR A 45 10.89 -8.33 -2.66
N SER A 46 9.75 -8.87 -2.23
CA SER A 46 8.66 -8.09 -1.66
C SER A 46 9.03 -7.58 -0.26
N LEU A 47 9.32 -6.27 -0.14
CA LEU A 47 9.66 -5.63 1.15
C LEU A 47 8.58 -5.85 2.21
N ARG A 48 7.31 -5.88 1.78
CA ARG A 48 6.18 -6.21 2.65
C ARG A 48 6.28 -7.63 3.19
N GLN A 49 6.45 -8.64 2.33
CA GLN A 49 6.53 -10.03 2.78
C GLN A 49 7.76 -10.29 3.64
N LEU A 50 8.90 -9.64 3.34
CA LEU A 50 10.09 -9.69 4.18
C LEU A 50 9.82 -9.13 5.58
N ALA A 51 9.16 -7.98 5.70
CA ALA A 51 8.78 -7.41 6.98
C ALA A 51 7.76 -8.29 7.74
N GLU A 52 6.79 -8.87 7.05
CA GLU A 52 5.83 -9.82 7.64
C GLU A 52 6.53 -11.07 8.21
N LYS A 53 7.64 -11.49 7.60
CA LYS A 53 8.53 -12.56 8.11
C LYS A 53 9.50 -12.08 9.21
N GLY A 54 9.43 -10.83 9.63
CA GLY A 54 10.33 -10.22 10.63
C GLY A 54 11.74 -9.92 10.09
N LYS A 55 11.91 -9.88 8.76
CA LYS A 55 13.19 -9.60 8.08
C LYS A 55 13.28 -8.14 7.62
N ASN A 56 12.82 -7.20 8.44
CA ASN A 56 12.96 -5.76 8.20
C ASN A 56 13.56 -5.10 9.44
N MET A 57 14.62 -4.30 9.25
CA MET A 57 15.35 -3.67 10.36
C MET A 57 14.60 -2.48 10.98
N ASN A 58 13.68 -1.85 10.24
CA ASN A 58 13.04 -0.58 10.60
C ASN A 58 11.55 -0.72 10.95
N VAL A 59 10.98 -1.91 10.78
CA VAL A 59 9.58 -2.23 11.10
C VAL A 59 9.55 -3.58 11.79
N ASP A 60 9.19 -3.60 13.07
CA ASP A 60 8.97 -4.84 13.78
C ASP A 60 7.68 -5.49 13.26
N LYS A 61 7.70 -6.81 13.06
CA LYS A 61 6.51 -7.55 12.59
C LYS A 61 5.28 -7.24 13.45
N ARG A 62 5.42 -7.01 14.76
CA ARG A 62 4.33 -6.71 15.70
C ARG A 62 3.64 -5.36 15.44
N GLU A 63 4.27 -4.47 14.69
CA GLU A 63 3.71 -3.18 14.30
C GLU A 63 2.85 -3.27 13.04
N LEU A 64 2.97 -4.36 12.28
CA LEU A 64 2.18 -4.58 11.08
C LEU A 64 0.73 -4.91 11.42
N ALA A 65 -0.17 -4.58 10.50
CA ALA A 65 -1.54 -5.02 10.58
C ALA A 65 -1.56 -6.54 10.37
N TRP A 66 -1.94 -7.26 11.42
CA TRP A 66 -2.25 -8.68 11.35
C TRP A 66 -3.76 -8.87 11.30
N GLN A 67 -4.18 -9.99 10.70
CA GLN A 67 -5.55 -10.46 10.87
C GLN A 67 -5.86 -10.44 12.37
N ARG A 68 -6.84 -9.63 12.79
CA ARG A 68 -7.32 -9.69 14.17
C ARG A 68 -7.67 -11.15 14.45
N ARG A 69 -7.17 -11.66 15.57
CA ARG A 69 -7.45 -13.01 16.04
C ARG A 69 -8.97 -13.25 15.97
N ASN A 70 -9.35 -14.36 15.34
CA ASN A 70 -10.68 -14.97 15.28
C ASN A 70 -11.76 -14.16 14.53
N ASN A 71 -11.88 -14.50 13.24
CA ASN A 71 -13.08 -14.65 12.41
C ASN A 71 -14.09 -13.51 12.16
N ASP A 72 -14.13 -12.37 12.85
CA ASP A 72 -15.28 -11.45 12.63
C ASP A 72 -14.99 -10.20 11.78
N LEU A 73 -13.74 -9.81 11.55
CA LEU A 73 -13.39 -8.67 10.70
C LEU A 73 -12.09 -8.94 9.94
N LYS A 74 -12.17 -9.60 8.77
CA LYS A 74 -11.08 -9.54 7.79
C LYS A 74 -10.95 -8.07 7.36
N VAL A 75 -9.95 -7.36 7.87
CA VAL A 75 -9.65 -6.00 7.43
C VAL A 75 -9.30 -6.07 5.94
N TYR A 76 -10.12 -5.45 5.11
CA TYR A 76 -9.86 -5.36 3.68
C TYR A 76 -8.58 -4.54 3.46
N GLY A 77 -7.70 -4.98 2.57
CA GLY A 77 -6.46 -4.27 2.26
C GLY A 77 -5.35 -4.29 3.32
N ILE A 78 -5.30 -5.29 4.21
CA ILE A 78 -4.13 -5.50 5.11
C ILE A 78 -2.80 -5.45 4.35
N SER A 79 -2.73 -6.08 3.17
CA SER A 79 -1.52 -6.05 2.34
C SER A 79 -1.16 -4.63 1.91
N LEU A 80 -2.14 -3.77 1.64
CA LEU A 80 -1.93 -2.37 1.28
C LEU A 80 -1.50 -1.53 2.48
N ILE A 81 -2.07 -1.78 3.65
CA ILE A 81 -1.69 -1.13 4.91
C ILE A 81 -0.23 -1.48 5.23
N ASN A 82 0.12 -2.77 5.25
CA ASN A 82 1.50 -3.21 5.52
C ASN A 82 2.48 -2.71 4.46
N ALA A 83 2.08 -2.69 3.18
CA ALA A 83 2.88 -2.12 2.11
C ALA A 83 3.24 -0.65 2.39
N ALA A 84 2.28 0.16 2.85
CA ALA A 84 2.50 1.59 3.09
C ALA A 84 3.62 1.86 4.11
N PHE A 85 3.83 0.95 5.08
CA PHE A 85 4.90 1.07 6.08
C PHE A 85 6.24 0.47 5.64
N THR A 86 6.25 -0.43 4.67
CA THR A 86 7.41 -1.27 4.34
C THR A 86 8.10 -0.88 3.04
N TYR A 87 7.37 -0.29 2.09
CA TYR A 87 7.95 0.29 0.87
C TYR A 87 8.37 1.74 1.14
N THR A 88 9.68 1.98 1.14
CA THR A 88 10.25 3.31 1.41
C THR A 88 10.79 3.96 0.15
N ARG A 89 10.84 5.29 0.17
CA ARG A 89 11.55 6.08 -0.85
C ARG A 89 12.91 6.45 -0.28
N ILE A 90 13.98 6.34 -1.07
CA ILE A 90 15.35 6.65 -0.64
C ILE A 90 15.48 8.09 -0.09
N SER A 91 14.72 9.04 -0.64
CA SER A 91 14.68 10.43 -0.17
C SER A 91 13.74 10.67 1.03
N GLY A 92 13.00 9.65 1.46
CA GLY A 92 11.80 9.83 2.29
C GLY A 92 10.65 10.51 1.54
N ASN A 93 9.59 10.82 2.29
CA ASN A 93 8.45 11.64 1.85
C ASN A 93 8.27 12.83 2.80
N ARG A 94 7.18 13.59 2.62
CA ARG A 94 6.88 14.81 3.39
C ARG A 94 6.89 14.57 4.91
N PHE A 95 6.35 13.43 5.38
CA PHE A 95 6.17 13.15 6.81
C PHE A 95 6.86 11.87 7.30
N ASN A 96 7.73 11.25 6.48
CA ASN A 96 8.49 10.07 6.90
C ASN A 96 9.88 10.06 6.26
N THR A 97 10.86 9.53 6.99
CA THR A 97 12.23 9.37 6.50
C THR A 97 12.32 8.19 5.53
N SER A 98 13.50 7.96 4.97
CA SER A 98 13.79 6.79 4.12
C SER A 98 13.81 5.46 4.86
N ALA A 99 13.88 5.49 6.20
CA ALA A 99 13.96 4.27 7.00
C ALA A 99 12.62 3.54 7.09
N ARG A 100 11.49 4.26 7.08
CA ARG A 100 10.17 3.69 7.32
C ARG A 100 9.10 4.38 6.49
N GLY A 101 8.18 3.60 5.93
CA GLY A 101 7.04 4.11 5.20
C GLY A 101 5.97 4.67 6.13
N ALA A 102 4.90 5.21 5.57
CA ALA A 102 3.81 5.77 6.36
C ALA A 102 2.46 5.58 5.68
N TRP A 103 1.42 5.51 6.50
CA TRP A 103 0.04 5.51 6.07
C TRP A 103 -0.50 6.94 5.97
N TYR A 104 -0.76 7.40 4.74
CA TYR A 104 -1.34 8.73 4.48
C TYR A 104 -2.84 8.60 4.22
N CYS A 105 -3.66 9.25 5.03
CA CYS A 105 -5.12 9.29 4.91
C CYS A 105 -5.62 10.70 5.26
N ALA A 106 -6.89 10.98 4.94
CA ALA A 106 -7.51 12.27 5.18
C ALA A 106 -8.87 12.11 5.87
N TRP A 107 -9.33 13.15 6.58
CA TRP A 107 -10.69 13.18 7.12
C TRP A 107 -11.76 13.41 6.04
N ASP A 108 -11.41 14.14 4.98
CA ASP A 108 -12.36 14.55 3.93
C ASP A 108 -12.01 13.94 2.57
N MET A 109 -13.05 13.55 1.82
CA MET A 109 -12.88 12.88 0.54
C MET A 109 -12.22 13.79 -0.50
N LYS A 110 -12.56 15.07 -0.52
CA LYS A 110 -11.97 16.04 -1.44
C LYS A 110 -10.47 16.17 -1.19
N THR A 111 -10.05 16.23 0.07
CA THR A 111 -8.63 16.25 0.44
C THR A 111 -7.89 15.01 -0.08
N ALA A 112 -8.48 13.82 0.08
CA ALA A 112 -7.86 12.59 -0.45
C ALA A 112 -7.76 12.60 -1.98
N ILE A 113 -8.77 13.12 -2.69
CA ILE A 113 -8.76 13.26 -4.16
C ILE A 113 -7.68 14.26 -4.59
N GLU A 114 -7.58 15.41 -3.94
CA GLU A 114 -6.59 16.44 -4.26
C GLU A 114 -5.14 15.93 -4.08
N GLU A 115 -4.86 15.20 -3.00
CA GLU A 115 -3.55 14.57 -2.78
C GLU A 115 -3.22 13.51 -3.84
N VAL A 116 -4.20 12.68 -4.23
CA VAL A 116 -4.04 11.72 -5.33
C VAL A 116 -3.75 12.45 -6.63
N ALA A 117 -4.52 13.49 -6.97
CA ALA A 117 -4.35 14.27 -8.19
C ALA A 117 -2.98 14.97 -8.23
N TYR A 118 -2.54 15.56 -7.11
CA TYR A 118 -1.23 16.17 -6.98
C TYR A 118 -0.10 15.16 -7.25
N HIS A 119 -0.14 14.00 -6.58
CA HIS A 119 0.89 12.98 -6.74
C HIS A 119 0.89 12.34 -8.13
N LYS A 120 -0.29 12.12 -8.72
CA LYS A 120 -0.41 11.61 -10.10
C LYS A 120 0.09 12.61 -11.12
N THR A 121 -0.25 13.89 -10.98
CA THR A 121 0.27 14.95 -11.87
C THR A 121 1.80 14.99 -11.84
N ARG A 122 2.40 14.83 -10.64
CA ARG A 122 3.86 14.77 -10.50
C ARG A 122 4.49 13.49 -11.09
N GLU A 123 3.79 12.36 -11.10
CA GLU A 123 4.27 11.17 -11.82
C GLU A 123 4.21 11.36 -13.33
N LEU A 124 3.10 11.91 -13.84
CA LEU A 124 2.90 12.15 -15.27
C LEU A 124 3.90 13.17 -15.83
N SER A 125 4.35 14.12 -15.01
CA SER A 125 5.37 15.09 -15.43
C SER A 125 6.72 14.46 -15.73
N TYR A 126 7.06 13.30 -15.12
CA TYR A 126 8.31 12.59 -15.43
C TYR A 126 8.34 12.01 -16.85
N VAL A 127 7.17 11.75 -17.45
CA VAL A 127 7.05 11.24 -18.82
C VAL A 127 6.54 12.29 -19.80
N GLY A 128 6.13 13.47 -19.33
CA GLY A 128 5.60 14.55 -20.15
C GLY A 128 4.22 14.28 -20.78
N ILE A 129 3.51 13.24 -20.34
CA ILE A 129 2.21 12.83 -20.89
C ILE A 129 1.15 12.95 -19.80
N TYR A 130 0.32 13.99 -19.86
CA TYR A 130 -0.71 14.30 -18.86
C TYR A 130 -2.08 13.67 -19.17
N LYS A 131 -2.09 12.48 -19.79
CA LYS A 131 -3.32 11.75 -20.16
C LYS A 131 -3.36 10.44 -19.39
N ASP A 132 -4.15 10.39 -18.33
CA ASP A 132 -4.41 9.19 -17.55
C ASP A 132 -5.88 9.10 -17.14
N LYS A 133 -6.39 7.88 -16.98
CA LYS A 133 -7.72 7.59 -16.45
C LYS A 133 -7.63 6.38 -15.53
N ALA A 134 -7.79 6.63 -14.23
CA ALA A 134 -7.81 5.60 -13.21
C ALA A 134 -9.06 5.71 -12.35
N ARG A 135 -9.59 4.56 -11.92
CA ARG A 135 -10.66 4.49 -10.92
C ARG A 135 -10.03 4.30 -9.56
N TYR A 136 -10.44 5.11 -8.59
CA TYR A 136 -10.06 4.98 -7.20
C TYR A 136 -11.24 4.51 -6.36
N VAL A 137 -10.94 3.77 -5.29
CA VAL A 137 -11.90 3.34 -4.26
C VAL A 137 -11.32 3.63 -2.89
N GLU A 138 -12.19 3.82 -1.91
CA GLU A 138 -11.79 3.92 -0.51
C GLU A 138 -11.38 2.56 0.03
N LEU A 139 -10.29 2.52 0.80
CA LEU A 139 -9.96 1.35 1.60
C LEU A 139 -10.76 1.41 2.91
N LEU A 140 -11.83 0.61 2.99
CA LEU A 140 -12.72 0.45 4.16
C LEU A 140 -12.17 -0.56 5.18
#